data_AF-A0A2D6RMB6-F1
#
_entry.id   AF-A0A2D6RMB6-F1
#
_cell.length_a   1.000
_cell.length_b   1.000
_cell.length_c   1.000
_cell.angle_alpha   90.00
_cell.angle_beta   90.00
_cell.angle_gamma   90.00
#
_symmetry.space_group_name_H-M   'P 1'
#
loop_
_entity.id
_entity.type
_entity.pdbx_description
1 polymer ?
#
loop_
_entity_poly.entity_id
_entity_poly.type
_entity_poly.pdbx_seq_one_letter_code
_entity_poly.pdbx_strand_id
1 'polypeptide(L)'
;MPLRDEEVRKEFLKETRGNIKELELCIDKLNKKPDDLDIKKIALRLTHTLEGDALMAKRYDLAYFASKLTRLVESNEIEYAKSMLDSIENLLKEIKTNKKGREPKKIIDKLRETEDKKREKVRKE
;
A
#
# COMPACT_ATOMS: atom_id res chain seq x y z
N MET A 1 14.05 -8.12 10.18
CA MET A 1 15.43 -7.78 9.77
C MET A 1 15.55 -6.25 9.67
N PRO A 2 16.58 -5.57 10.20
CA PRO A 2 16.67 -4.11 10.05
C PRO A 2 17.16 -3.72 8.64
N LEU A 3 16.42 -2.86 7.92
CA LEU A 3 16.77 -2.30 6.58
C LEU A 3 18.04 -1.40 6.55
N ARG A 4 18.87 -1.48 7.60
CA ARG A 4 20.13 -0.76 7.71
C ARG A 4 21.19 -1.36 6.78
N ASP A 5 21.11 -2.67 6.55
CA ASP A 5 21.91 -3.37 5.55
C ASP A 5 21.40 -3.04 4.13
N GLU A 6 22.32 -2.70 3.24
CA GLU A 6 22.01 -2.30 1.86
C GLU A 6 21.47 -3.46 1.01
N GLU A 7 22.01 -4.67 1.17
CA GLU A 7 21.56 -5.83 0.41
C GLU A 7 20.17 -6.25 0.86
N VAL A 8 19.93 -6.30 2.17
CA VAL A 8 18.61 -6.58 2.74
C VAL A 8 17.58 -5.56 2.27
N ARG A 9 17.95 -4.26 2.25
CA ARG A 9 17.06 -3.20 1.76
C ARG A 9 16.78 -3.32 0.27
N LYS A 10 17.78 -3.69 -0.54
CA LYS A 10 17.61 -3.90 -1.99
C LYS A 10 16.66 -5.06 -2.26
N GLU A 11 16.82 -6.19 -1.58
CA GLU A 11 15.95 -7.34 -1.78
C GLU A 11 14.52 -7.05 -1.33
N PHE A 12 14.35 -6.45 -0.14
CA PHE A 12 13.04 -5.99 0.33
C PHE A 12 12.36 -5.07 -0.69
N LEU A 13 13.06 -4.07 -1.21
CA LEU A 13 12.50 -3.14 -2.20
C LEU A 13 12.17 -3.80 -3.54
N LYS A 14 12.89 -4.86 -3.91
CA LYS A 14 12.65 -5.60 -5.15
C LYS A 14 11.40 -6.47 -5.00
N GLU A 15 11.31 -7.26 -3.93
CA GLU A 15 10.16 -8.10 -3.61
C GLU A 15 8.89 -7.26 -3.45
N THR A 16 8.95 -6.21 -2.63
CA THR A 16 7.82 -5.29 -2.40
C THR A 16 7.30 -4.69 -3.72
N ARG A 17 8.19 -4.31 -4.64
CA ARG A 17 7.78 -3.78 -5.96
C ARG A 17 7.16 -4.86 -6.85
N GLY A 18 7.61 -6.11 -6.74
CA GLY A 18 6.97 -7.23 -7.43
C GLY A 18 5.52 -7.38 -6.99
N ASN A 19 5.31 -7.43 -5.68
CA ASN A 19 3.98 -7.55 -5.07
C ASN A 19 3.06 -6.37 -5.46
N ILE A 20 3.58 -5.13 -5.46
CA ILE A 20 2.80 -3.95 -5.88
C ILE A 20 2.38 -4.02 -7.34
N LYS A 21 3.29 -4.40 -8.26
CA LYS A 21 2.95 -4.51 -9.69
C LYS A 21 1.88 -5.57 -9.93
N GLU A 22 1.96 -6.70 -9.25
CA GLU A 22 0.94 -7.73 -9.35
C GLU A 22 -0.41 -7.24 -8.79
N LEU A 23 -0.36 -6.49 -7.69
CA LEU A 23 -1.53 -5.90 -7.06
C LEU A 23 -2.18 -4.82 -7.94
N GLU A 24 -1.41 -3.98 -8.63
CA GLU A 24 -1.90 -3.03 -9.65
C GLU A 24 -2.69 -3.75 -10.75
N LEU A 25 -2.16 -4.86 -11.26
CA LEU A 25 -2.86 -5.67 -12.28
C LEU A 25 -4.18 -6.25 -11.75
N CYS A 26 -4.20 -6.69 -10.49
CA CYS A 26 -5.43 -7.15 -9.84
C CYS A 26 -6.44 -6.02 -9.68
N ILE A 27 -6.01 -4.84 -9.23
CA ILE A 27 -6.88 -3.66 -9.07
C ILE A 27 -7.45 -3.22 -10.41
N ASP A 28 -6.64 -3.16 -11.47
CA ASP A 28 -7.12 -2.80 -12.81
C ASP A 28 -8.13 -3.83 -13.37
N LYS A 29 -7.97 -5.11 -13.06
CA LYS A 29 -8.95 -6.16 -13.40
C LYS A 29 -10.24 -5.99 -12.59
N LEU A 30 -10.14 -5.78 -11.28
CA LEU A 30 -11.30 -5.54 -10.42
C LEU A 30 -12.04 -4.25 -10.80
N ASN A 31 -11.34 -3.23 -11.29
CA ASN A 31 -11.97 -2.00 -11.74
C ASN A 31 -12.89 -2.24 -12.96
N LYS A 32 -12.55 -3.23 -13.79
CA LYS A 32 -13.38 -3.64 -14.94
C LYS A 32 -14.43 -4.67 -14.55
N LYS A 33 -14.15 -5.50 -13.54
CA LYS A 33 -15.01 -6.59 -13.08
C LYS A 33 -14.92 -6.73 -11.55
N PRO A 34 -15.66 -5.89 -10.79
CA PRO A 34 -15.52 -5.81 -9.33
C PRO A 34 -15.92 -7.10 -8.59
N ASP A 35 -16.80 -7.90 -9.18
CA ASP A 35 -17.29 -9.15 -8.60
C ASP A 35 -16.41 -10.37 -8.95
N ASP A 36 -15.24 -10.16 -9.55
CA ASP A 36 -14.29 -11.24 -9.82
C ASP A 36 -13.60 -11.72 -8.54
N LEU A 37 -14.26 -12.67 -7.86
CA LEU A 37 -13.83 -13.20 -6.57
C LEU A 37 -12.43 -13.84 -6.61
N ASP A 38 -12.02 -14.39 -7.76
CA ASP A 38 -10.70 -15.02 -7.89
C ASP A 38 -9.60 -13.96 -7.93
N ILE A 39 -9.81 -12.88 -8.69
CA ILE A 39 -8.90 -11.74 -8.67
C ILE A 39 -8.88 -11.06 -7.28
N LYS A 40 -10.05 -10.93 -6.63
CA LYS A 40 -10.15 -10.37 -5.28
C LYS A 40 -9.35 -11.18 -4.27
N LYS A 41 -9.42 -12.51 -4.31
CA LYS A 41 -8.60 -13.39 -3.44
C LYS A 41 -7.10 -13.21 -3.67
N ILE A 42 -6.67 -13.03 -4.92
CA ILE A 42 -5.26 -12.75 -5.23
C ILE A 42 -4.85 -11.40 -4.65
N ALA A 43 -5.65 -10.35 -4.86
CA ALA A 43 -5.39 -9.03 -4.32
C ALA A 43 -5.26 -9.03 -2.79
N LEU A 44 -6.18 -9.69 -2.08
CA LEU A 44 -6.15 -9.79 -0.61
C LEU A 44 -4.93 -10.55 -0.09
N ARG A 45 -4.50 -11.59 -0.79
CA ARG A 45 -3.26 -12.30 -0.42
C ARG A 45 -2.05 -11.39 -0.60
N LEU A 46 -1.96 -10.65 -1.70
CA LEU A 46 -0.86 -9.72 -1.95
C LEU A 46 -0.82 -8.59 -0.92
N THR A 47 -1.97 -8.04 -0.50
CA THR A 47 -2.00 -7.02 0.55
C THR A 47 -1.55 -7.58 1.90
N HIS A 48 -1.92 -8.81 2.25
CA HIS A 48 -1.43 -9.47 3.46
C HIS A 48 0.08 -9.77 3.43
N THR A 49 0.60 -10.26 2.29
CA THR A 49 2.04 -10.47 2.11
C THR A 49 2.79 -9.14 2.28
N LEU A 50 2.31 -8.08 1.63
CA LEU A 50 2.89 -6.74 1.74
C LEU A 50 2.90 -6.21 3.18
N GLU A 51 1.83 -6.45 3.95
CA GLU A 51 1.76 -6.09 5.37
C GLU A 51 2.80 -6.88 6.19
N GLY A 52 2.90 -8.19 5.97
CA GLY A 52 3.89 -9.06 6.62
C GLY A 52 5.32 -8.62 6.36
N ASP A 53 5.67 -8.42 5.09
CA ASP A 53 7.00 -7.98 4.66
C ASP A 53 7.36 -6.63 5.31
N ALA A 54 6.41 -5.69 5.30
CA ALA A 54 6.56 -4.38 5.92
C ALA A 54 6.82 -4.46 7.42
N LEU A 55 6.08 -5.30 8.16
CA LEU A 55 6.29 -5.52 9.59
C LEU A 55 7.65 -6.16 9.87
N MET A 56 8.05 -7.16 9.10
CA MET A 56 9.37 -7.81 9.21
C MET A 56 10.52 -6.84 8.96
N ALA A 57 10.31 -5.88 8.05
CA ALA A 57 11.24 -4.79 7.73
C ALA A 57 11.14 -3.57 8.66
N LYS A 58 10.25 -3.62 9.68
CA LYS A 58 9.95 -2.51 10.60
C LYS A 58 9.50 -1.22 9.90
N ARG A 59 8.78 -1.37 8.78
CA ARG A 59 8.12 -0.30 8.02
C ARG A 59 6.65 -0.24 8.37
N TYR A 60 6.35 0.26 9.55
CA TYR A 60 4.99 0.37 10.07
C TYR A 60 4.10 1.31 9.24
N ASP A 61 4.71 2.28 8.56
CA ASP A 61 4.03 3.11 7.56
C ASP A 61 3.52 2.26 6.39
N LEU A 62 4.37 1.42 5.80
CA LEU A 62 3.98 0.53 4.71
C LEU A 62 2.95 -0.52 5.18
N ALA A 63 3.14 -1.10 6.37
CA ALA A 63 2.20 -2.06 6.94
C ALA A 63 0.80 -1.44 7.13
N TYR A 64 0.73 -0.18 7.57
CA TYR A 64 -0.53 0.54 7.68
C TYR A 64 -1.23 0.70 6.33
N PHE A 65 -0.50 1.08 5.27
CA PHE A 65 -1.09 1.20 3.94
C PHE A 65 -1.53 -0.15 3.38
N ALA A 66 -0.75 -1.20 3.57
CA ALA A 66 -1.12 -2.55 3.16
C ALA A 66 -2.43 -3.01 3.84
N SER A 67 -2.54 -2.81 5.16
CA SER A 67 -3.77 -3.11 5.92
C SER A 67 -4.97 -2.28 5.45
N LYS A 68 -4.77 -0.99 5.14
CA LYS A 68 -5.81 -0.14 4.56
C LYS A 68 -6.24 -0.62 3.17
N LEU A 69 -5.28 -1.03 2.35
CA LEU A 69 -5.53 -1.55 1.02
C LEU A 69 -6.35 -2.84 1.07
N THR A 70 -6.05 -3.75 2.02
CA THR A 70 -6.89 -4.93 2.30
C THR A 70 -8.35 -4.52 2.50
N ARG A 71 -8.61 -3.56 3.40
CA ARG A 71 -9.98 -3.10 3.68
C ARG A 71 -10.68 -2.51 2.47
N LEU A 72 -9.98 -1.75 1.64
CA LEU A 72 -10.54 -1.15 0.41
C LEU A 72 -10.89 -2.22 -0.62
N VAL A 73 -10.05 -3.25 -0.76
CA VAL A 73 -10.33 -4.39 -1.64
C VAL A 73 -11.51 -5.20 -1.10
N GLU A 74 -11.59 -5.43 0.21
CA GLU A 74 -12.73 -6.09 0.87
C GLU A 74 -14.05 -5.34 0.64
N SER A 75 -14.05 -4.01 0.81
CA SER A 75 -15.20 -3.14 0.61
C SER A 75 -15.54 -2.82 -0.84
N ASN A 76 -14.74 -3.33 -1.80
CA ASN A 76 -14.90 -3.07 -3.23
C ASN A 76 -14.70 -1.58 -3.62
N GLU A 77 -13.97 -0.81 -2.80
CA GLU A 77 -13.61 0.58 -3.04
C GLU A 77 -12.38 0.69 -3.98
N ILE A 78 -12.50 0.13 -5.20
CA ILE A 78 -11.35 -0.10 -6.11
C ILE A 78 -10.65 1.19 -6.55
N GLU A 79 -11.40 2.27 -6.77
CA GLU A 79 -10.82 3.57 -7.14
C GLU A 79 -9.90 4.14 -6.04
N TYR A 80 -10.33 4.03 -4.79
CA TYR A 80 -9.52 4.43 -3.64
C TYR A 80 -8.32 3.53 -3.45
N ALA A 81 -8.50 2.22 -3.67
CA ALA A 81 -7.42 1.24 -3.60
C ALA A 81 -6.32 1.58 -4.63
N LYS A 82 -6.69 2.05 -5.83
CA LYS A 82 -5.74 2.54 -6.85
C LYS A 82 -4.96 3.78 -6.37
N SER A 83 -5.65 4.80 -5.86
CA SER A 83 -4.99 6.01 -5.33
C SER A 83 -4.05 5.69 -4.14
N MET A 84 -4.35 4.64 -3.38
CA MET A 84 -3.51 4.18 -2.27
C MET A 84 -2.22 3.52 -2.77
N LEU A 85 -2.28 2.71 -3.83
CA LEU A 85 -1.09 2.12 -4.46
C LEU A 85 -0.10 3.19 -4.92
N ASP A 86 -0.57 4.28 -5.54
CA ASP A 86 0.28 5.41 -5.92
C ASP A 86 1.02 6.02 -4.72
N SER A 87 0.36 6.05 -3.56
CA SER A 87 0.95 6.56 -2.30
C SER A 87 2.02 5.62 -1.78
N ILE A 88 1.80 4.30 -1.85
CA ILE A 88 2.77 3.26 -1.49
C ILE A 88 4.00 3.34 -2.41
N GLU A 89 3.83 3.51 -3.72
CA GLU A 89 4.95 3.65 -4.65
C GLU A 89 5.84 4.85 -4.31
N ASN A 90 5.22 5.99 -3.96
CA ASN A 90 5.94 7.17 -3.55
C ASN A 90 6.71 6.95 -2.24
N LEU A 91 6.11 6.25 -1.27
CA LEU A 91 6.79 5.85 -0.05
C LEU A 91 8.05 5.01 -0.38
N LEU A 92 7.95 4.04 -1.30
CA LEU A 92 9.08 3.20 -1.71
C LEU A 92 10.23 3.99 -2.35
N LYS A 93 9.92 5.06 -3.09
CA LYS A 93 10.94 5.97 -3.63
C LYS A 93 11.72 6.65 -2.50
N GLU A 94 11.04 7.06 -1.42
CA GLU A 94 11.71 7.64 -0.25
C GLU A 94 12.65 6.63 0.43
N ILE A 95 12.20 5.38 0.63
CA ILE A 95 13.03 4.29 1.20
C ILE A 95 14.31 4.07 0.39
N LYS A 96 14.22 4.11 -0.95
CA LYS A 96 15.36 3.94 -1.85
C LYS A 96 16.43 5.03 -1.65
N THR A 97 16.02 6.27 -1.37
CA THR A 97 16.93 7.42 -1.27
C THR A 97 17.59 7.60 0.09
N ASN A 98 17.26 6.76 1.09
CA ASN A 98 17.77 6.85 2.46
C ASN A 98 17.68 8.27 3.08
N LYS A 99 16.73 9.10 2.61
CA LYS A 99 16.37 10.33 3.32
C LYS A 99 15.87 9.88 4.69
N LYS A 100 16.52 10.37 5.77
CA LYS A 100 16.11 10.12 7.17
C LYS A 100 14.59 10.07 7.21
N GLY A 101 14.04 8.89 7.48
CA GLY A 101 12.61 8.65 7.43
C GLY A 101 11.94 9.76 8.23
N ARG A 102 11.10 10.56 7.57
CA ARG A 102 10.16 11.41 8.32
C ARG A 102 9.43 10.46 9.25
N GLU A 103 9.35 10.81 10.53
CA GLU A 103 8.67 9.98 11.53
C GLU A 103 7.35 9.47 10.92
N PRO A 104 7.13 8.13 10.86
CA PRO A 104 5.95 7.54 10.24
C PRO A 104 4.68 8.26 10.66
N LYS A 105 4.61 8.69 11.92
CA LYS A 105 3.53 9.49 12.50
C LYS A 105 3.18 10.73 11.67
N LYS A 106 4.14 11.55 11.25
CA LYS A 106 3.86 12.79 10.49
C LYS A 106 3.38 12.54 9.06
N ILE A 107 3.82 11.44 8.43
CA ILE A 107 3.32 11.04 7.11
C ILE A 107 1.91 10.43 7.27
N ILE A 108 1.72 9.57 8.26
CA ILE A 108 0.44 8.94 8.61
C ILE A 108 -0.60 9.99 8.97
N ASP A 109 -0.26 11.00 9.77
CA ASP A 109 -1.17 12.07 10.18
C ASP A 109 -1.60 12.91 8.96
N LYS A 110 -0.65 13.27 8.08
CA LYS A 110 -0.96 13.99 6.83
C LYS A 110 -1.81 13.17 5.87
N LEU A 111 -1.55 11.87 5.73
CA LEU A 111 -2.32 11.01 4.83
C LEU A 111 -3.71 10.73 5.40
N ARG A 112 -3.85 10.52 6.71
CA ARG A 112 -5.16 10.45 7.38
C ARG A 112 -5.98 11.71 7.16
N GLU A 113 -5.40 12.90 7.38
CA GLU A 113 -6.09 14.17 7.12
C GLU A 113 -6.51 14.32 5.66
N THR A 114 -5.72 13.81 4.72
CA THR A 114 -6.01 13.91 3.28
C THR A 114 -7.09 12.91 2.86
N GLU A 115 -7.05 11.68 3.39
CA GLU A 115 -8.06 10.65 3.14
C GLU A 115 -9.40 10.99 3.78
N ASP A 116 -9.41 11.49 5.01
CA ASP A 116 -10.63 11.89 5.72
C ASP A 116 -11.31 13.06 4.99
N LYS A 117 -10.54 14.04 4.52
CA LYS A 117 -11.06 15.15 3.70
C LYS A 117 -11.63 14.67 2.35
N LYS A 118 -11.01 13.68 1.70
CA LYS A 118 -11.52 13.09 0.45
C LYS A 118 -12.82 12.32 0.69
N ARG A 119 -12.87 11.49 1.75
CA ARG A 119 -14.07 10.72 2.15
C ARG A 119 -15.24 11.63 2.52
N GLU A 120 -14.98 12.76 3.17
CA GLU A 120 -16.02 13.71 3.57
C GLU A 120 -16.57 14.53 2.39
N LYS A 121 -15.75 14.76 1.36
CA LYS A 121 -16.18 15.45 0.14
C LYS A 121 -17.08 14.56 -0.73
N VAL A 122 -16.75 13.28 -0.88
CA VAL A 122 -17.55 12.32 -1.67
C VAL A 122 -18.89 11.97 -1.01
N ARG A 123 -19.06 12.22 0.30
CA ARG A 123 -20.35 12.03 1.01
C ARG A 123 -21.27 13.25 0.94
N LYS A 124 -20.79 14.40 0.45
CA LYS A 124 -21.53 15.67 0.39
C LYS A 124 -21.92 16.06 -1.05
N GLU A 125 -21.57 15.25 -2.04
CA GLU A 125 -22.02 15.30 -3.44
C GLU A 125 -23.05 14.20 -3.69
#